data_AF-A0A925CY71-F1
#
_entry.id   AF-A0A925CY71-F1
#
_cell.length_a   1.000
_cell.length_b   1.000
_cell.length_c   1.000
_cell.angle_alpha   90.00
_cell.angle_beta   90.00
_cell.angle_gamma   90.00
#
_symmetry.space_group_name_H-M   'P 1'
#
loop_
_entity.id
_entity.type
_entity.pdbx_description
1 polymer ?
#
loop_
_entity_poly.entity_id
_entity_poly.type
_entity_poly.pdbx_seq_one_letter_code
_entity_poly.pdbx_strand_id
1 'polypeptide(L)'
;MKKYCLLLFVLLIGTVAANAQCDKKFKLTPERIYQVNEDGSEGEAIPFTAEITISKDSIAVVFTMPDGNSGEIRGKHTETVCKMNADYTEGTIEYKTSAQMLRNGEERPMNMLFTIESKAGKLSVFGVPVDQPNEKICFVIKDKQEIK
;
A
#
# COMPACT_ATOMS: atom_id res chain seq x y z
N MET A 1 29.95 33.76 30.25
CA MET A 1 29.69 32.98 29.02
C MET A 1 29.42 31.51 29.37
N LYS A 2 28.23 31.17 29.90
CA LYS A 2 27.85 29.78 30.28
C LYS A 2 26.32 29.65 30.37
N LYS A 3 25.57 29.88 29.29
CA LYS A 3 24.08 29.73 29.32
C LYS A 3 23.43 29.22 28.01
N TYR A 4 24.17 28.67 27.05
CA TYR A 4 23.58 28.29 25.75
C TYR A 4 23.67 26.80 25.36
N CYS A 5 24.06 25.89 26.26
CA CYS A 5 24.23 24.47 25.90
C CYS A 5 22.99 23.57 26.09
N LEU A 6 21.85 24.07 26.58
CA LEU A 6 20.74 23.19 27.01
C LEU A 6 19.55 23.08 26.03
N LEU A 7 19.60 23.71 24.86
CA LEU A 7 18.45 23.78 23.93
C LEU A 7 18.52 22.81 22.74
N LEU A 8 19.62 22.06 22.57
CA LEU A 8 19.80 21.17 21.41
C LEU A 8 19.31 19.73 21.60
N PHE A 9 18.81 19.36 22.79
CA PHE A 9 18.38 17.99 23.08
C PHE A 9 16.88 17.70 22.86
N VAL A 10 16.07 18.72 22.56
CA VAL A 10 14.59 18.57 22.45
C VAL A 10 14.12 18.31 21.00
N LEU A 11 14.98 18.49 19.99
CA LEU A 11 14.59 18.36 18.57
C LEU A 11 14.69 16.95 17.99
N LEU A 12 15.12 15.94 18.76
CA LEU A 12 15.38 14.58 18.26
C LEU A 12 14.31 13.53 18.62
N ILE A 13 13.21 13.91 19.29
CA ILE A 13 12.20 12.94 19.76
C ILE A 13 11.04 12.74 18.74
N GLY A 14 11.00 13.50 17.65
CA GLY A 14 9.85 13.49 16.73
C GLY A 14 9.78 12.34 15.70
N THR A 15 10.86 11.61 15.43
CA THR A 15 10.91 10.70 14.27
C THR A 15 10.69 9.22 14.57
N VAL A 16 10.65 8.82 15.85
CA VAL A 16 10.49 7.39 16.22
C VAL A 16 9.04 6.92 16.29
N ALA A 17 8.07 7.81 16.49
CA ALA A 17 6.67 7.42 16.64
C ALA A 17 5.98 7.01 15.33
N ALA A 18 6.49 7.44 14.17
CA ALA A 18 5.90 7.12 12.88
C ALA A 18 6.06 5.64 12.49
N ASN A 19 7.09 4.94 12.98
CA ASN A 19 7.42 3.59 12.50
C ASN A 19 6.52 2.48 13.09
N ALA A 20 5.94 2.66 14.28
CA ALA A 20 5.18 1.60 14.95
C ALA A 20 3.82 1.29 14.28
N GLN A 21 3.27 2.23 13.51
CA GLN A 21 2.01 2.06 12.80
C GLN A 21 2.19 1.34 11.47
N CYS A 22 3.30 1.59 10.78
CA CYS A 22 3.57 0.98 9.48
C CYS A 22 3.95 -0.52 9.60
N ASP A 23 4.17 -0.98 10.84
CA ASP A 23 4.46 -2.38 11.21
C ASP A 23 3.19 -3.23 11.43
N LYS A 24 2.00 -2.64 11.40
CA LYS A 24 0.74 -3.37 11.61
C LYS A 24 0.37 -4.23 10.40
N LYS A 25 -0.27 -5.37 10.68
CA LYS A 25 -0.83 -6.23 9.63
C LYS A 25 -2.29 -5.88 9.39
N PHE A 26 -2.66 -5.69 8.13
CA PHE A 26 -4.02 -5.36 7.72
C PHE A 26 -4.50 -6.29 6.63
N LYS A 27 -5.77 -6.63 6.70
CA LYS A 27 -6.53 -7.15 5.57
C LYS A 27 -7.46 -6.04 5.09
N LEU A 28 -7.36 -5.71 3.81
CA LEU A 28 -8.12 -4.66 3.15
C LEU A 28 -9.05 -5.29 2.12
N THR A 29 -10.32 -4.92 2.19
CA THR A 29 -11.35 -5.36 1.25
C THR A 29 -11.77 -4.17 0.39
N PRO A 30 -11.45 -4.17 -0.92
CA PRO A 30 -11.92 -3.14 -1.84
C PRO A 30 -13.44 -3.23 -2.07
N GLU A 31 -14.13 -2.11 -2.18
CA GLU A 31 -15.49 -2.05 -2.75
C GLU A 31 -15.47 -1.84 -4.26
N ARG A 32 -14.40 -1.22 -4.77
CA ARG A 32 -14.31 -0.80 -6.16
C ARG A 32 -12.88 -0.77 -6.62
N ILE A 33 -12.64 -1.21 -7.85
CA ILE A 33 -11.32 -1.32 -8.45
C ILE A 33 -11.38 -0.73 -9.85
N TYR A 34 -10.43 0.12 -10.20
CA TYR A 34 -10.40 0.80 -11.49
C TYR A 34 -8.98 1.11 -11.96
N GLN A 35 -8.80 1.27 -13.26
CA GLN A 35 -7.55 1.76 -13.84
C GLN A 35 -7.43 3.26 -13.62
N VAL A 36 -6.25 3.74 -13.23
CA VAL A 36 -5.96 5.17 -13.13
C VAL A 36 -5.40 5.63 -14.47
N ASN A 37 -6.02 6.65 -15.06
CA ASN A 37 -5.57 7.25 -16.32
C ASN A 37 -4.24 8.00 -16.13
N GLU A 38 -3.56 8.32 -17.24
CA GLU A 38 -2.26 9.03 -17.20
C GLU A 38 -2.35 10.42 -16.53
N ASP A 39 -3.51 11.08 -16.63
CA ASP A 39 -3.78 12.37 -15.97
C ASP A 39 -4.11 12.24 -14.48
N GLY A 40 -4.11 11.02 -13.94
CA GLY A 40 -4.45 10.72 -12.55
C GLY A 40 -5.96 10.58 -12.29
N SER A 41 -6.80 10.74 -13.30
CA SER A 41 -8.24 10.55 -13.18
C SER A 41 -8.63 9.08 -13.10
N GLU A 42 -9.87 8.85 -12.68
CA GLU A 42 -10.48 7.53 -12.67
C GLU A 42 -10.80 7.08 -14.11
N GLY A 43 -10.27 5.92 -14.50
CA GLY A 43 -10.54 5.24 -15.75
C GLY A 43 -11.56 4.12 -15.59
N GLU A 44 -11.39 3.06 -16.38
CA GLU A 44 -12.36 1.97 -16.45
C GLU A 44 -12.40 1.13 -15.18
N ALA A 45 -13.61 0.74 -14.77
CA ALA A 45 -13.82 -0.21 -13.68
C ALA A 45 -13.30 -1.59 -14.09
N ILE A 46 -12.53 -2.22 -13.21
CA ILE A 46 -11.98 -3.54 -13.45
C ILE A 46 -12.86 -4.57 -12.73
N PRO A 47 -13.49 -5.51 -13.44
CA PRO A 47 -14.56 -6.34 -12.88
C PRO A 47 -14.04 -7.55 -12.08
N PHE A 48 -12.92 -7.45 -11.38
CA PHE A 48 -12.46 -8.52 -10.47
C PHE A 48 -12.72 -8.15 -9.01
N THR A 49 -12.76 -9.15 -8.14
CA THR A 49 -12.69 -8.95 -6.69
C THR A 49 -11.26 -9.14 -6.23
N ALA A 50 -10.88 -8.46 -5.16
CA ALA A 50 -9.55 -8.63 -4.57
C ALA A 50 -9.59 -8.59 -3.05
N GLU A 51 -8.56 -9.14 -2.45
CA GLU A 51 -8.26 -9.06 -1.04
C GLU A 51 -6.77 -8.72 -0.90
N ILE A 52 -6.48 -7.65 -0.17
CA ILE A 52 -5.11 -7.17 0.01
C ILE A 52 -4.70 -7.44 1.44
N THR A 53 -3.65 -8.23 1.64
CA THR A 53 -3.02 -8.42 2.94
C THR A 53 -1.70 -7.67 2.97
N ILE A 54 -1.55 -6.78 3.94
CA ILE A 54 -0.35 -6.00 4.17
C ILE A 54 0.20 -6.41 5.52
N SER A 55 1.50 -6.63 5.58
CA SER A 55 2.23 -6.90 6.81
C SER A 55 3.42 -5.95 6.95
N LYS A 56 4.25 -6.15 7.97
CA LYS A 56 5.47 -5.36 8.16
C LYS A 56 6.43 -5.43 6.98
N ASP A 57 6.60 -6.62 6.40
CA ASP A 57 7.68 -6.92 5.45
C ASP A 57 7.17 -7.45 4.10
N SER A 58 5.85 -7.57 3.91
CA SER A 58 5.28 -8.10 2.68
C SER A 58 3.86 -7.62 2.42
N ILE A 59 3.50 -7.66 1.14
CA ILE A 59 2.15 -7.45 0.62
C ILE A 59 1.72 -8.66 -0.20
N ALA A 60 0.45 -9.03 -0.09
CA ALA A 60 -0.20 -10.01 -0.93
C ALA A 60 -1.53 -9.45 -1.46
N VAL A 61 -1.81 -9.66 -2.74
CA VAL A 61 -3.07 -9.31 -3.40
C VAL A 61 -3.61 -10.58 -4.03
N VAL A 62 -4.67 -11.13 -3.46
CA VAL A 62 -5.42 -12.23 -4.07
C VAL A 62 -6.55 -11.62 -4.89
N PHE A 63 -6.68 -12.01 -6.15
CA PHE A 63 -7.74 -11.50 -7.03
C PHE A 63 -8.48 -12.64 -7.72
N THR A 64 -9.78 -12.43 -7.97
CA THR A 64 -10.67 -13.38 -8.63
C THR A 64 -11.42 -12.69 -9.76
N MET A 65 -11.21 -13.21 -10.97
CA MET A 65 -11.81 -12.72 -12.21
C MET A 65 -13.28 -13.20 -12.33
N PRO A 66 -14.12 -12.54 -13.16
CA PRO A 66 -15.50 -12.96 -13.40
C PRO A 66 -15.69 -14.40 -13.88
N ASP A 67 -14.69 -14.94 -14.58
CA ASP A 67 -14.69 -16.31 -15.11
C ASP A 67 -14.35 -17.37 -14.03
N GLY A 68 -14.11 -16.94 -12.79
CA GLY A 68 -13.75 -17.80 -11.66
C GLY A 68 -12.26 -18.09 -11.54
N ASN A 69 -11.43 -17.65 -12.50
CA ASN A 69 -9.98 -17.78 -12.38
C ASN A 69 -9.45 -16.84 -11.31
N SER A 70 -8.51 -17.33 -10.51
CA SER A 70 -7.85 -16.53 -9.48
C SER A 70 -6.35 -16.40 -9.74
N GLY A 71 -5.77 -15.37 -9.13
CA GLY A 71 -4.33 -15.18 -9.07
C GLY A 71 -3.93 -14.51 -7.77
N GLU A 72 -2.64 -14.50 -7.53
CA GLU A 72 -2.02 -13.90 -6.36
C GLU A 72 -0.81 -13.08 -6.79
N ILE A 73 -0.68 -11.86 -6.28
CA ILE A 73 0.56 -11.09 -6.31
C ILE A 73 1.11 -11.10 -4.89
N ARG A 74 2.31 -11.62 -4.67
CA ARG A 74 2.96 -11.61 -3.35
C ARG A 74 4.36 -11.06 -3.47
N GLY A 75 4.75 -10.16 -2.58
CA GLY A 75 6.07 -9.54 -2.63
C GLY A 75 6.57 -9.09 -1.27
N LYS A 76 7.89 -9.15 -1.09
CA LYS A 76 8.55 -8.58 0.08
C LYS A 76 8.82 -7.09 -0.15
N HIS A 77 8.67 -6.31 0.92
CA HIS A 77 9.04 -4.91 0.93
C HIS A 77 10.56 -4.79 0.79
N THR A 78 11.01 -4.14 -0.27
CA THR A 78 12.42 -3.76 -0.43
C THR A 78 12.68 -2.39 0.19
N GLU A 79 11.66 -1.53 0.21
CA GLU A 79 11.69 -0.20 0.81
C GLU A 79 10.29 0.18 1.27
N THR A 80 10.19 0.80 2.45
CA THR A 80 8.93 1.33 2.99
C THR A 80 9.13 2.78 3.39
N VAL A 81 8.29 3.66 2.85
CA VAL A 81 8.25 5.09 3.23
C VAL A 81 6.88 5.39 3.82
N CYS A 82 6.85 5.79 5.08
CA CYS A 82 5.62 6.00 5.82
C CYS A 82 5.48 7.45 6.25
N LYS A 83 4.42 8.10 5.78
CA LYS A 83 4.03 9.50 6.07
C LYS A 83 2.59 9.57 6.59
N MET A 84 2.05 8.43 7.01
CA MET A 84 0.70 8.30 7.55
C MET A 84 0.64 8.88 8.97
N ASN A 85 -0.45 9.56 9.30
CA ASN A 85 -0.70 10.01 10.65
C ASN A 85 -1.19 8.87 11.57
N ALA A 86 -1.28 9.18 12.87
CA ALA A 86 -1.40 8.15 13.89
C ALA A 86 -2.72 7.35 13.88
N ASP A 87 -3.78 8.00 13.44
CA ASP A 87 -5.14 7.47 13.38
C ASP A 87 -5.51 6.96 11.98
N TYR A 88 -4.57 7.00 11.01
CA TYR A 88 -4.80 6.64 9.60
C TYR A 88 -5.94 7.45 8.97
N THR A 89 -6.06 8.73 9.33
CA THR A 89 -7.02 9.62 8.70
C THR A 89 -6.42 10.38 7.53
N GLU A 90 -5.11 10.68 7.56
CA GLU A 90 -4.39 11.44 6.54
C GLU A 90 -2.97 10.93 6.31
N GLY A 91 -2.55 10.90 5.04
CA GLY A 91 -1.17 10.65 4.64
C GLY A 91 -1.02 9.42 3.75
N THR A 92 0.24 8.98 3.57
CA THR A 92 0.58 7.89 2.65
C THR A 92 1.53 6.88 3.26
N ILE A 93 1.47 5.64 2.76
CA ILE A 93 2.50 4.62 2.95
C ILE A 93 2.86 4.04 1.59
N GLU A 94 4.14 4.10 1.24
CA GLU A 94 4.68 3.56 -0.01
C GLU A 94 5.50 2.31 0.27
N TYR A 95 5.23 1.24 -0.46
CA TYR A 95 5.95 -0.03 -0.43
C TYR A 95 6.50 -0.32 -1.81
N LYS A 96 7.82 -0.30 -1.95
CA LYS A 96 8.48 -0.91 -3.12
C LYS A 96 8.65 -2.38 -2.85
N THR A 97 8.29 -3.21 -3.82
CA THR A 97 8.27 -4.66 -3.62
C THR A 97 8.89 -5.39 -4.80
N SER A 98 9.67 -6.43 -4.48
CA SER A 98 10.04 -7.47 -5.43
C SER A 98 8.98 -8.56 -5.30
N ALA A 99 8.00 -8.54 -6.20
CA ALA A 99 6.83 -9.39 -6.15
C ALA A 99 6.89 -10.51 -7.20
N GLN A 100 6.05 -11.50 -6.99
CA GLN A 100 5.75 -12.56 -7.94
C GLN A 100 4.25 -12.60 -8.15
N MET A 101 3.84 -12.67 -9.41
CA MET A 101 2.46 -12.96 -9.79
C MET A 101 2.34 -14.46 -10.06
N LEU A 102 1.50 -15.13 -9.29
CA LEU A 102 1.07 -16.51 -9.53
C LEU A 102 -0.30 -16.48 -10.19
N ARG A 103 -0.41 -16.99 -11.42
CA ARG A 103 -1.70 -17.14 -12.11
C ARG A 103 -1.66 -18.41 -12.94
N ASN A 104 -2.70 -19.23 -12.83
CA ASN A 104 -2.83 -20.50 -13.59
C ASN A 104 -1.60 -21.42 -13.46
N GLY A 105 -0.94 -21.42 -12.29
CA GLY A 105 0.26 -22.22 -12.03
C GLY A 105 1.56 -21.66 -12.60
N GLU A 106 1.53 -20.50 -13.26
CA GLU A 106 2.72 -19.79 -13.73
C GLU A 106 3.11 -18.69 -12.74
N GLU A 107 4.37 -18.70 -12.31
CA GLU A 107 4.96 -17.62 -11.52
C GLU A 107 5.76 -16.68 -12.42
N ARG A 108 5.45 -15.38 -12.36
CA ARG A 108 6.18 -14.34 -13.08
C ARG A 108 6.72 -13.29 -12.10
N PRO A 109 8.01 -12.92 -12.18
CA PRO A 109 8.53 -11.82 -11.37
C PRO A 109 7.89 -10.51 -11.82
N MET A 110 7.58 -9.63 -10.86
CA MET A 110 7.01 -8.32 -11.10
C MET A 110 7.47 -7.36 -10.00
N ASN A 111 8.10 -6.25 -10.36
CA ASN A 111 8.40 -5.20 -9.39
C ASN A 111 7.20 -4.26 -9.28
N MET A 112 6.73 -4.01 -8.07
CA MET A 112 5.53 -3.20 -7.83
C MET A 112 5.82 -2.09 -6.82
N LEU A 113 5.27 -0.90 -7.09
CA LEU A 113 5.08 0.15 -6.10
C LEU A 113 3.62 0.10 -5.63
N PHE A 114 3.43 -0.15 -4.34
CA PHE A 114 2.12 -0.03 -3.70
C PHE A 114 2.07 1.24 -2.85
N THR A 115 1.02 2.04 -3.01
CA THR A 115 0.79 3.24 -2.20
C THR A 115 -0.55 3.15 -1.50
N ILE A 116 -0.55 3.08 -0.18
CA ILE A 116 -1.75 3.34 0.61
C ILE A 116 -1.88 4.84 0.78
N GLU A 117 -3.02 5.40 0.42
CA GLU A 117 -3.38 6.79 0.67
C GLU A 117 -4.59 6.83 1.61
N SER A 118 -4.53 7.69 2.62
CA SER A 118 -5.69 8.05 3.43
C SER A 118 -6.00 9.53 3.27
N LYS A 119 -7.28 9.83 3.04
CA LYS A 119 -7.81 11.19 3.03
C LYS A 119 -9.15 11.24 3.74
N ALA A 120 -9.24 12.03 4.81
CA ALA A 120 -10.40 12.08 5.71
C ALA A 120 -10.87 10.68 6.18
N GLY A 121 -9.92 9.78 6.45
CA GLY A 121 -10.18 8.39 6.89
C GLY A 121 -10.65 7.43 5.80
N LYS A 122 -10.77 7.88 4.55
CA LYS A 122 -11.04 7.02 3.40
C LYS A 122 -9.73 6.50 2.83
N LEU A 123 -9.62 5.19 2.68
CA LEU A 123 -8.42 4.53 2.23
C LEU A 123 -8.52 4.16 0.74
N SER A 124 -7.43 4.40 0.01
CA SER A 124 -7.21 3.87 -1.32
C SER A 124 -5.86 3.18 -1.37
N VAL A 125 -5.75 2.09 -2.11
CA VAL A 125 -4.47 1.47 -2.42
C VAL A 125 -4.23 1.62 -3.91
N PHE A 126 -3.03 2.04 -4.28
CA PHE A 126 -2.59 2.09 -5.67
C PHE A 126 -1.53 1.01 -5.89
N GLY A 127 -1.69 0.19 -6.92
CA GLY A 127 -0.67 -0.73 -7.40
C GLY A 127 -0.13 -0.24 -8.74
N VAL A 128 1.20 -0.14 -8.86
CA VAL A 128 1.88 0.31 -10.08
C VAL A 128 3.01 -0.66 -10.40
N PRO A 129 2.98 -1.35 -11.56
CA PRO A 129 4.14 -2.07 -12.06
C PRO A 129 5.27 -1.08 -12.38
N VAL A 130 6.46 -1.33 -11.83
CA VAL A 130 7.61 -0.42 -12.01
C VAL A 130 8.01 -0.30 -13.48
N ASP A 131 7.92 -1.40 -14.23
CA ASP A 131 8.28 -1.45 -15.64
C ASP A 131 7.16 -0.94 -16.57
N GLN A 132 5.94 -0.77 -16.05
CA GLN A 132 4.75 -0.32 -16.79
C GLN A 132 3.95 0.68 -15.94
N PRO A 133 4.47 1.91 -15.72
CA PRO A 133 3.89 2.87 -14.79
C PRO A 133 2.51 3.41 -15.22
N ASN A 134 2.14 3.23 -16.49
CA ASN A 134 0.83 3.55 -17.04
C ASN A 134 -0.26 2.50 -16.70
N GLU A 135 0.11 1.33 -16.19
CA GLU A 135 -0.81 0.28 -15.74
C GLU A 135 -1.15 0.43 -14.24
N LYS A 136 -1.39 1.66 -13.80
CA LYS A 136 -1.76 1.95 -12.41
C LYS A 136 -3.19 1.53 -12.13
N ILE A 137 -3.38 0.78 -11.04
CA ILE A 137 -4.70 0.35 -10.55
C ILE A 137 -4.97 0.98 -9.20
N CYS A 138 -6.21 1.45 -8.99
CA CYS A 138 -6.71 1.92 -7.70
C CYS A 138 -7.69 0.92 -7.11
N PHE A 139 -7.52 0.63 -5.82
CA PHE A 139 -8.42 -0.15 -4.99
C PHE A 139 -9.04 0.80 -3.95
N VAL A 140 -10.32 1.12 -4.10
CA VAL A 140 -11.07 1.90 -3.12
C VAL A 140 -11.46 0.97 -1.98
N ILE A 141 -10.95 1.23 -0.78
CA ILE A 141 -11.08 0.30 0.34
C ILE A 141 -12.39 0.55 1.09
N LYS A 142 -13.18 -0.52 1.21
CA LYS A 142 -14.42 -0.53 1.99
C LYS A 142 -14.14 -0.80 3.46
N ASP A 143 -13.30 -1.80 3.71
CA ASP A 143 -13.06 -2.32 5.04
C ASP A 143 -11.57 -2.55 5.28
N LYS A 144 -11.15 -2.25 6.51
CA LYS A 144 -9.80 -2.45 7.02
C LYS A 144 -9.90 -3.23 8.33
N GLN A 145 -9.36 -4.44 8.33
CA GLN A 145 -9.27 -5.29 9.51
C GLN A 145 -7.81 -5.45 9.93
N GLU A 146 -7.48 -5.08 11.17
CA GLU A 146 -6.18 -5.42 11.77
C GLU A 146 -6.16 -6.92 12.10
N ILE A 147 -5.12 -7.63 11.66
CA ILE A 147 -4.97 -9.07 11.83
C ILE A 147 -3.72 -9.38 12.68
N LYS A 148 -3.72 -10.51 13.40
CA LYS A 148 -2.63 -10.92 14.31
C LYS A 148 -1.58 -11.75 13.57
#